data_AF-A0AAJ7WD03-F1
#
_entry.id   AF-A0AAJ7WD03-F1
#
_cell.length_a   1.000
_cell.length_b   1.000
_cell.length_c   1.000
_cell.angle_alpha   90.00
_cell.angle_beta   90.00
_cell.angle_gamma   90.00
#
_symmetry.space_group_name_H-M   'P 1'
#
loop_
_entity.id
_entity.type
_entity.pdbx_description
1 polymer ?
#
loop_
_entity_poly.entity_id
_entity_poly.type
_entity_poly.pdbx_seq_one_letter_code
_entity_poly.pdbx_strand_id
1 'polypeptide(L)'
;MSTTFLNFVEENILYEILAATWILFFWKLYLSLRQRALVLRLVELPEQVRGLMTREVYEKARDYSLDKLNFGIFQDTYSEIFNT
;
A
#
# COMPACT_ATOMS: atom_id res chain seq x y z
N MET A 1 19.08 9.75 -33.08
CA MET A 1 18.80 9.84 -31.63
C MET A 1 17.70 8.88 -31.20
N SER A 2 16.59 8.73 -31.95
CA SER A 2 15.50 7.80 -31.63
C SER A 2 15.88 6.31 -31.65
N THR A 3 16.77 5.89 -32.56
CA THR A 3 17.18 4.48 -32.70
C THR A 3 18.10 4.00 -31.58
N THR A 4 18.97 4.87 -31.07
CA THR A 4 19.89 4.56 -29.96
C THR A 4 19.13 4.32 -28.65
N PHE A 5 18.07 5.09 -28.41
CA PHE A 5 17.22 4.94 -27.22
C PHE A 5 16.38 3.65 -27.29
N LEU A 6 15.77 3.35 -28.44
CA LEU A 6 15.01 2.12 -28.64
C LEU A 6 15.87 0.87 -28.47
N ASN A 7 17.08 0.86 -29.03
CA ASN A 7 18.00 -0.28 -28.87
C ASN A 7 18.42 -0.46 -27.40
N PHE A 8 18.65 0.64 -26.67
CA PHE A 8 18.97 0.58 -25.24
C PHE A 8 17.81 -0.02 -24.42
N VAL A 9 16.57 0.35 -24.73
CA VAL A 9 15.35 -0.20 -24.10
C VAL A 9 15.19 -1.68 -24.42
N GLU A 10 15.37 -2.09 -25.68
CA GLU A 10 15.28 -3.50 -26.08
C GLU A 10 16.34 -4.37 -25.39
N GLU A 11 17.57 -3.88 -25.26
CA GLU A 11 18.66 -4.59 -24.58
C GLU A 11 18.43 -4.71 -23.06
N ASN A 12 17.66 -3.79 -22.45
CA ASN A 12 17.52 -3.69 -20.99
C ASN A 12 16.07 -3.86 -20.50
N ILE A 13 15.18 -4.42 -21.31
CA ILE A 13 13.73 -4.50 -21.03
C ILE A 13 13.40 -5.18 -19.69
N LEU A 14 14.19 -6.17 -19.27
CA LEU A 14 14.02 -6.86 -17.98
C LEU A 14 14.32 -5.93 -16.79
N TYR A 15 15.36 -5.11 -16.89
CA TYR A 15 15.72 -4.15 -15.85
C TYR A 15 14.68 -3.02 -15.74
N GLU A 16 14.09 -2.61 -16.86
CA GLU A 16 13.01 -1.62 -16.86
C GLU A 16 11.74 -2.15 -16.20
N ILE A 17 11.34 -3.39 -16.52
CA ILE A 17 10.19 -4.04 -15.89
C ILE A 17 10.45 -4.19 -14.38
N LEU A 18 11.64 -4.65 -14.00
CA LEU A 18 12.03 -4.78 -12.60
C LEU A 18 11.97 -3.42 -11.88
N ALA A 19 12.53 -2.37 -12.46
CA ALA A 19 12.50 -1.02 -11.89
C ALA A 19 11.06 -0.50 -11.74
N ALA A 20 10.21 -0.68 -12.75
CA ALA A 20 8.80 -0.28 -12.69
C ALA A 20 8.04 -1.04 -11.59
N THR A 21 8.26 -2.35 -11.47
CA THR A 21 7.69 -3.19 -10.41
C THR A 21 8.09 -2.70 -9.02
N TRP A 22 9.39 -2.44 -8.79
CA TRP A 22 9.87 -1.89 -7.53
C TRP A 22 9.29 -0.50 -7.22
N ILE A 23 9.19 0.39 -8.21
CA ILE A 23 8.57 1.71 -8.04
C ILE A 23 7.11 1.58 -7.60
N LEU A 24 6.35 0.69 -8.24
CA LEU A 24 4.95 0.43 -7.88
C LEU A 24 4.83 -0.17 -6.48
N PHE A 25 5.73 -1.08 -6.11
CA PHE A 25 5.80 -1.65 -4.77
C PHE A 25 6.03 -0.56 -3.71
N PHE A 26 7.05 0.29 -3.89
CA PHE A 26 7.33 1.39 -2.96
C PHE A 26 6.16 2.37 -2.86
N TRP A 27 5.48 2.66 -3.97
CA TRP A 27 4.31 3.52 -3.99
C TRP A 27 3.14 2.92 -3.16
N LYS A 28 2.85 1.63 -3.35
CA LYS A 28 1.83 0.92 -2.57
C LYS A 28 2.20 0.90 -1.08
N LEU A 29 3.45 0.62 -0.75
CA LEU A 29 3.94 0.63 0.63
C LEU A 29 3.74 2.01 1.28
N TYR A 30 4.08 3.08 0.56
CA TYR A 30 3.86 4.45 1.03
C TYR A 30 2.37 4.75 1.29
N LEU A 31 1.47 4.35 0.38
CA LEU A 31 0.04 4.52 0.57
C LEU A 31 -0.49 3.74 1.78
N SER A 32 -0.05 2.49 1.97
CA SER A 32 -0.44 1.65 3.11
C SER A 32 0.03 2.26 4.44
N LEU A 33 1.25 2.80 4.50
CA LEU A 33 1.75 3.52 5.67
C LEU A 33 0.93 4.78 5.97
N ARG A 34 0.55 5.52 4.92
CA ARG A 34 -0.32 6.70 5.06
C ARG A 34 -1.71 6.33 5.55
N GLN A 35 -2.28 5.23 5.06
CA GLN A 35 -3.57 4.72 5.49
C GLN A 35 -3.54 4.29 6.96
N ARG A 36 -2.47 3.61 7.39
CA ARG A 36 -2.22 3.28 8.79
C ARG A 36 -2.14 4.53 9.67
N ALA A 37 -1.42 5.55 9.24
CA ALA A 37 -1.32 6.83 9.95
C ALA A 37 -2.69 7.55 10.07
N LEU A 38 -3.54 7.44 9.04
CA LEU A 38 -4.89 8.00 9.06
C LEU A 38 -5.79 7.24 10.03
N VAL A 39 -5.77 5.90 10.01
CA VAL A 39 -6.56 5.06 10.93
C VAL A 39 -6.13 5.30 12.39
N LEU A 40 -4.84 5.52 12.63
CA LEU A 40 -4.32 5.90 13.95
C LEU A 40 -4.76 7.30 14.39
N ARG A 41 -5.00 8.23 13.47
CA ARG A 41 -5.48 9.59 13.77
C ARG A 41 -7.00 9.66 13.93
N LEU A 42 -7.75 8.78 13.26
CA LEU A 42 -9.19 8.61 13.43
C LEU A 42 -9.50 7.86 14.76
N VAL A 43 -9.03 8.41 15.87
CA VAL A 43 -9.37 7.91 17.22
C VAL A 43 -10.80 8.31 17.57
N GLU A 44 -11.23 9.48 17.11
CA GLU A 44 -12.56 10.02 17.41
C GLU A 44 -13.55 9.70 16.30
N LEU A 45 -14.66 9.07 16.70
CA LEU A 45 -15.78 8.73 15.83
C LEU A 45 -16.32 10.00 15.16
N PRO A 46 -16.33 10.10 13.81
CA PRO A 46 -16.87 11.27 13.13
C PRO A 46 -18.33 11.45 13.52
N GLU A 47 -18.76 12.68 13.83
CA GLU A 47 -20.13 12.97 14.26
C GLU A 47 -21.19 12.47 13.27
N GLN A 48 -20.83 12.38 11.98
CA GLN A 48 -21.69 11.87 10.92
C GLN A 48 -22.04 10.37 11.06
N VAL A 49 -21.20 9.59 11.77
CA VAL A 49 -21.35 8.12 11.88
C VAL A 49 -21.81 7.71 13.28
N ARG A 50 -21.91 8.66 14.22
CA ARG A 50 -22.32 8.43 15.61
C ARG A 50 -23.74 7.84 15.75
N GLY A 51 -24.60 8.02 14.75
CA GLY A 51 -25.93 7.39 14.68
C GLY A 51 -25.98 6.04 13.96
N LEU A 52 -24.89 5.61 13.31
CA LEU A 52 -24.82 4.39 12.49
C LEU A 52 -24.11 3.25 13.21
N MET A 53 -23.20 3.54 14.14
CA MET A 53 -22.52 2.53 14.95
C MET A 53 -22.25 2.99 16.38
N THR A 54 -22.30 2.06 17.34
CA THR A 54 -21.89 2.30 18.72
C THR A 54 -20.37 2.44 18.82
N ARG A 55 -19.88 3.21 19.80
CA ARG A 55 -18.45 3.47 20.01
C ARG A 55 -17.62 2.19 20.14
N GLU A 56 -18.15 1.17 20.81
CA GLU A 56 -17.49 -0.13 20.97
C GLU A 56 -17.30 -0.86 19.63
N VAL A 57 -18.29 -0.82 18.73
CA VAL A 57 -18.20 -1.44 17.40
C VAL A 57 -17.18 -0.71 16.54
N TYR A 58 -17.10 0.62 16.67
CA TYR A 58 -16.10 1.43 15.96
C TYR A 58 -14.67 1.10 16.41
N GLU A 59 -14.42 1.08 17.72
CA GLU A 59 -13.11 0.77 18.26
C GLU A 59 -12.66 -0.63 17.82
N LYS A 60 -13.55 -1.63 17.90
CA LYS A 60 -13.25 -2.99 17.42
C LYS A 60 -12.99 -3.06 15.92
N ALA A 61 -13.76 -2.33 15.10
CA ALA A 61 -13.55 -2.27 13.66
C ALA A 61 -12.23 -1.56 13.30
N ARG A 62 -11.85 -0.52 14.05
CA ARG A 62 -10.59 0.21 13.88
C ARG A 62 -9.40 -0.68 14.19
N ASP A 63 -9.44 -1.39 15.31
CA ASP A 63 -8.37 -2.29 15.72
C ASP A 63 -8.21 -3.44 14.72
N TYR A 64 -9.32 -4.04 14.26
CA TYR A 64 -9.30 -5.02 13.17
C TYR A 64 -8.71 -4.43 11.87
N SER A 65 -9.05 -3.19 11.52
CA SER A 65 -8.49 -2.54 10.33
C SER A 65 -6.99 -2.29 10.46
N LEU A 66 -6.48 -1.97 11.65
CA LEU A 66 -5.05 -1.80 11.90
C LEU A 66 -4.30 -3.13 11.75
N ASP A 67 -4.84 -4.20 12.32
CA ASP A 67 -4.24 -5.53 12.21
C ASP A 67 -4.25 -6.03 10.77
N LYS A 68 -5.35 -5.82 10.05
CA LYS A 68 -5.46 -6.15 8.62
C LYS A 68 -4.45 -5.35 7.78
N LEU A 69 -4.25 -4.07 8.09
CA LEU A 69 -3.26 -3.23 7.39
C LEU A 69 -1.83 -3.72 7.66
N ASN A 70 -1.49 -4.05 8.91
CA ASN A 70 -0.18 -4.59 9.24
C ASN A 70 0.05 -5.91 8.50
N PHE A 71 -0.89 -6.86 8.57
CA PHE A 71 -0.78 -8.14 7.88
C PHE A 71 -0.68 -7.97 6.36
N GLY A 72 -1.48 -7.08 5.77
CA GLY A 72 -1.42 -6.76 4.33
C GLY A 72 -0.06 -6.24 3.90
N ILE A 73 0.55 -5.33 4.66
CA ILE A 73 1.90 -4.82 4.38
C ILE A 73 2.94 -5.94 4.39
N PHE A 74 2.88 -6.84 5.38
CA PHE A 74 3.80 -7.98 5.47
C PHE A 74 3.60 -8.97 4.32
N GLN A 75 2.34 -9.30 4.01
CA GLN A 75 1.99 -10.21 2.92
C GLN A 75 2.44 -9.65 1.57
N ASP A 76 2.16 -8.38 1.30
CA ASP A 76 2.53 -7.72 0.04
C ASP A 76 4.05 -7.66 -0.11
N THR A 77 4.77 -7.32 0.96
CA THR A 77 6.24 -7.32 0.98
C THR A 77 6.81 -8.71 0.72
N TYR A 78 6.29 -9.74 1.38
CA TYR A 78 6.73 -11.11 1.17
C TYR A 78 6.46 -11.60 -0.25
N SER A 79 5.27 -11.30 -0.79
CA SER A 79 4.87 -11.71 -2.13
C SER A 79 5.72 -11.04 -3.20
N GLU A 80 6.05 -9.76 -3.03
CA GLU A 80 6.91 -9.02 -3.95
C GLU A 80 8.34 -9.58 -3.96
N ILE A 81 8.91 -9.87 -2.78
CA ILE A 81 10.25 -10.46 -2.63
C ILE A 81 10.30 -11.88 -3.21
N PHE A 82 9.24 -12.67 -3.05
CA PHE A 82 9.20 -14.03 -3.57
C PHE A 82 9.00 -14.09 -5.08
N ASN A 83 8.23 -13.15 -5.65
CA ASN A 83 7.97 -13.10 -7.09
C ASN A 83 9.10 -12.46 -7.90
N THR A 84 9.95 -11.65 -7.26
CA THR A 84 11.11 -10.99 -7.88
C THR A 84 12.34 -11.88 -7.81
#